data_AF-A0A960J3U2-F1
#
_entry.id   AF-A0A960J3U2-F1
#
_cell.length_a   1.000
_cell.length_b   1.000
_cell.length_c   1.000
_cell.angle_alpha   90.00
_cell.angle_beta   90.00
_cell.angle_gamma   90.00
#
_symmetry.space_group_name_H-M   'P 1'
#
loop_
_entity.id
_entity.type
_entity.pdbx_description
1 polymer ?
#
loop_
_entity_poly.entity_id
_entity_poly.type
_entity_poly.pdbx_seq_one_letter_code
_entity_poly.pdbx_strand_id
1 'polypeptide(L)'
;TRVTNHGFRDGRATTIQTVLQAGTAVLVDRQGVPRARCACGNPLTPPTAVSSRPTFRGPRWTGFDSARLTVIQVSVTVDIFVIVDLDTGDPFTRPPGTDGDDDQPGDGTDVDDDDPDVTLPPVTTPPDTQPPDDLSGENDVDVILTWGGNDDLDLHVIEPSGEELSFSSPTTSTGGTLVGGDDVPGCEDVGAHGEEAFWGPSQAVPGTYQVFVRNFGACDDDGANYDLQVSVNGEFITGDTGVLFPGEDSATLSFEVPG
;
A
#
# COMPACT_ATOMS: atom_id res chain seq x y z
N THR A 1 2.75 10.10 -8.15
CA THR A 1 4.14 10.35 -8.62
C THR A 1 4.66 9.21 -9.47
N ARG A 2 5.33 9.49 -10.61
CA ARG A 2 5.86 8.43 -11.48
C ARG A 2 7.27 8.00 -11.02
N VAL A 3 7.48 6.69 -10.90
CA VAL A 3 8.74 6.06 -10.46
C VAL A 3 9.03 4.78 -11.24
N THR A 4 10.26 4.29 -11.16
CA THR A 4 10.57 2.89 -11.47
C THR A 4 10.60 2.12 -10.15
N ASN A 5 9.65 1.20 -9.97
CA ASN A 5 9.60 0.29 -8.82
C ASN A 5 10.37 -0.99 -9.17
N HIS A 6 11.05 -1.57 -8.19
CA HIS A 6 11.85 -2.79 -8.39
C HIS A 6 11.29 -3.90 -7.51
N GLY A 7 11.11 -5.07 -8.11
CA GLY A 7 10.83 -6.31 -7.37
C GLY A 7 12.04 -7.24 -7.41
N PHE A 8 11.87 -8.45 -6.89
CA PHE A 8 12.88 -9.50 -6.95
C PHE A 8 12.21 -10.81 -7.34
N ARG A 9 12.76 -11.51 -8.35
CA ARG A 9 12.24 -12.79 -8.85
C ARG A 9 13.40 -13.65 -9.33
N ASP A 10 13.44 -14.93 -8.95
CA ASP A 10 14.46 -15.91 -9.38
C ASP A 10 15.92 -15.44 -9.16
N GLY A 11 16.19 -14.79 -8.03
CA GLY A 11 17.53 -14.27 -7.71
C GLY A 11 17.91 -13.00 -8.47
N ARG A 12 16.96 -12.32 -9.13
CA ARG A 12 17.20 -11.14 -9.97
C ARG A 12 16.23 -10.01 -9.68
N ALA A 13 16.71 -8.78 -9.75
CA ALA A 13 15.85 -7.61 -9.68
C ALA A 13 14.97 -7.49 -10.93
N THR A 14 13.68 -7.25 -10.73
CA THR A 14 12.70 -6.92 -11.78
C THR A 14 12.39 -5.42 -11.72
N THR A 15 11.89 -4.84 -12.81
CA THR A 15 11.51 -3.42 -12.85
C THR A 15 10.13 -3.21 -13.43
N ILE A 16 9.38 -2.29 -12.86
CA ILE A 16 8.05 -1.90 -13.33
C ILE A 16 7.85 -0.39 -13.24
N GLN A 17 7.39 0.21 -14.35
CA GLN A 17 7.06 1.64 -14.37
C GLN A 17 5.74 1.86 -13.62
N THR A 18 5.82 2.59 -12.51
CA THR A 18 4.72 2.73 -11.55
C THR A 18 4.31 4.18 -11.40
N VAL A 19 3.01 4.42 -11.19
CA VAL A 19 2.50 5.69 -10.67
C VAL A 19 2.07 5.45 -9.24
N LEU A 20 2.78 6.03 -8.28
CA LEU A 20 2.38 6.05 -6.87
C LEU A 20 1.17 6.96 -6.72
N GLN A 21 0.16 6.47 -6.02
CA GLN A 21 -0.99 7.27 -5.61
C GLN A 21 -0.53 8.34 -4.61
N ALA A 22 -1.28 9.43 -4.54
CA ALA A 22 -1.15 10.38 -3.45
C ALA A 22 -1.38 9.67 -2.09
N GLY A 23 -0.51 9.94 -1.11
CA GLY A 23 -0.56 9.27 0.19
C GLY A 23 0.32 8.01 0.31
N THR A 24 0.93 7.52 -0.79
CA THR A 24 1.92 6.43 -0.70
C THR A 24 3.18 6.90 0.04
N ALA A 25 3.45 6.29 1.19
CA ALA A 25 4.65 6.57 1.98
C ALA A 25 5.93 6.08 1.27
N VAL A 26 6.93 6.94 1.24
CA VAL A 26 8.23 6.68 0.62
C VAL A 26 9.36 7.24 1.47
N LEU A 27 10.49 6.55 1.50
CA LEU A 27 11.75 7.15 1.93
C LEU A 27 12.28 8.02 0.81
N VAL A 28 12.58 9.28 1.11
CA VAL A 28 13.18 10.23 0.18
C VAL A 28 14.66 10.45 0.51
N ASP A 29 15.49 10.65 -0.52
CA ASP A 29 16.86 11.10 -0.31
C ASP A 29 16.92 12.61 -0.01
N ARG A 30 18.14 13.13 0.21
CA ARG A 30 18.40 14.55 0.45
C ARG A 30 18.06 15.45 -0.74
N GLN A 31 17.64 14.90 -1.86
CA GLN A 31 17.17 15.63 -3.04
C GLN A 31 15.64 15.53 -3.18
N GLY A 32 14.95 14.96 -2.19
CA GLY A 32 13.51 14.72 -2.23
C GLY A 32 13.10 13.61 -3.18
N VAL A 33 14.04 12.81 -3.69
CA VAL A 33 13.75 11.74 -4.66
C VAL A 33 13.31 10.48 -3.88
N PRO A 34 12.14 9.89 -4.20
CA PRO A 34 11.72 8.62 -3.62
C PRO A 34 12.74 7.51 -3.91
N ARG A 35 13.23 6.85 -2.87
CA ARG A 35 14.29 5.81 -2.92
C ARG A 35 13.84 4.43 -2.49
N ALA A 36 12.85 4.37 -1.64
CA ALA A 36 12.21 3.13 -1.26
C ALA A 36 10.72 3.42 -1.03
N ARG A 37 9.86 2.49 -1.46
CA ARG A 37 8.49 2.48 -0.98
C ARG A 37 8.53 2.01 0.47
N CYS A 38 7.95 2.77 1.40
CA CYS A 38 8.00 2.40 2.82
C CYS A 38 7.36 1.02 3.06
N ALA A 39 6.25 0.73 2.37
CA ALA A 39 5.51 -0.54 2.38
C ALA A 39 6.37 -1.81 2.36
N CYS A 40 7.36 -1.85 1.47
CA CYS A 40 8.00 -3.10 1.06
C CYS A 40 9.51 -2.95 0.90
N GLY A 41 10.06 -1.78 1.21
CA GLY A 41 11.48 -1.47 0.99
C GLY A 41 11.89 -1.50 -0.49
N ASN A 42 10.95 -1.68 -1.42
CA ASN A 42 11.27 -1.83 -2.83
C ASN A 42 12.06 -0.61 -3.30
N PRO A 43 13.25 -0.83 -3.89
CA PRO A 43 14.03 0.26 -4.43
C PRO A 43 13.19 1.05 -5.44
N LEU A 44 13.17 2.35 -5.27
CA LEU A 44 12.59 3.29 -6.21
C LEU A 44 13.73 4.02 -6.91
N THR A 45 13.64 4.09 -8.24
CA THR A 45 14.53 4.94 -9.03
C THR A 45 13.70 5.90 -9.88
N PRO A 46 14.33 6.97 -10.41
CA PRO A 46 13.64 7.88 -11.32
C PRO A 46 12.93 7.14 -12.47
N PRO A 47 11.78 7.63 -12.93
CA PRO A 47 11.04 6.97 -13.98
C PRO A 47 11.82 7.00 -15.29
N THR A 48 11.74 5.92 -16.06
CA THR A 48 12.39 5.85 -17.37
C THR A 48 11.55 6.61 -18.39
N ALA A 49 12.19 7.44 -19.23
CA ALA A 49 11.49 8.13 -20.31
C ALA A 49 10.88 7.11 -21.29
N VAL A 50 9.61 7.28 -21.61
CA VAL A 50 8.91 6.47 -22.63
C VAL A 50 8.77 7.29 -23.91
N SER A 51 9.02 6.67 -25.06
CA SER A 51 8.95 7.33 -26.38
C SER A 51 7.54 7.39 -26.96
N SER A 52 6.57 6.70 -26.34
CA SER A 52 5.17 6.64 -26.74
C SER A 52 4.25 6.93 -25.56
N ARG A 53 2.98 7.27 -25.85
CA ARG A 53 1.97 7.49 -24.82
C ARG A 53 1.77 6.19 -24.02
N PRO A 54 2.03 6.17 -22.71
CA PRO A 54 1.93 4.96 -21.91
C PRO A 54 0.47 4.50 -21.79
N THR A 55 0.29 3.18 -21.67
CA THR A 55 -0.99 2.58 -21.25
C THR A 55 -0.88 2.26 -19.78
N PHE A 56 -1.89 2.65 -19.00
CA PHE A 56 -1.95 2.41 -17.56
C PHE A 56 -2.83 1.20 -17.29
N ARG A 57 -2.39 0.35 -16.35
CA ARG A 57 -3.09 -0.85 -15.87
C ARG A 57 -3.16 -0.79 -14.34
N GLY A 58 -4.09 -1.52 -13.74
CA GLY A 58 -4.39 -1.50 -12.29
C GLY A 58 -5.58 -0.60 -11.92
N PRO A 59 -5.93 -0.54 -10.62
CA PRO A 59 -7.02 0.26 -10.09
C PRO A 59 -6.87 1.73 -10.48
N ARG A 60 -7.99 2.33 -10.87
CA ARG A 60 -8.08 3.78 -11.01
C ARG A 60 -8.60 4.32 -9.69
N TRP A 61 -7.83 5.19 -9.05
CA TRP A 61 -8.31 5.93 -7.89
C TRP A 61 -8.95 7.25 -8.31
N THR A 62 -9.89 7.73 -7.50
CA THR A 62 -10.51 9.04 -7.65
C THR A 62 -9.42 10.11 -7.62
N GLY A 63 -9.31 10.90 -8.70
CA GLY A 63 -8.26 11.91 -8.87
C GLY A 63 -7.07 11.49 -9.74
N PHE A 64 -7.00 10.22 -10.19
CA PHE A 64 -6.01 9.84 -11.20
C PHE A 64 -6.30 10.54 -12.54
N ASP A 65 -5.36 11.37 -12.98
CA ASP A 65 -5.36 11.96 -14.32
C ASP A 65 -4.05 11.63 -15.03
N SER A 66 -4.16 10.80 -16.08
CA SER A 66 -3.03 10.41 -16.93
C SER A 66 -2.29 11.58 -17.60
N ALA A 67 -2.93 12.75 -17.71
CA ALA A 67 -2.32 13.97 -18.22
C ALA A 67 -1.58 14.77 -17.14
N ARG A 68 -1.78 14.46 -15.85
CA ARG A 68 -1.21 15.16 -14.70
C ARG A 68 -0.38 14.20 -13.85
N LEU A 69 0.73 13.74 -14.42
CA LEU A 69 1.70 12.92 -13.70
C LEU A 69 2.87 13.77 -13.20
N THR A 70 3.11 13.73 -11.90
CA THR A 70 4.29 14.34 -11.28
C THR A 70 5.50 13.45 -11.46
N VAL A 71 6.58 14.02 -11.98
CA VAL A 71 7.93 13.44 -11.96
C VAL A 71 8.79 14.33 -11.09
N ILE A 72 9.42 13.76 -10.07
CA ILE A 72 10.35 14.49 -9.23
C ILE A 72 11.69 14.58 -9.99
N GLN A 73 12.02 15.78 -10.47
CA GLN A 73 13.29 16.11 -11.09
C GLN A 73 13.92 17.23 -10.28
N VAL A 74 14.93 16.93 -9.48
CA VAL A 74 15.49 17.89 -8.53
C VAL A 74 16.98 18.08 -8.78
N SER A 75 17.41 19.34 -8.75
CA SER A 75 18.81 19.76 -8.91
C SER A 75 19.38 20.46 -7.68
N VAL A 76 18.63 20.47 -6.58
CA VAL A 76 18.98 21.11 -5.31
C VAL A 76 18.98 20.09 -4.19
N THR A 77 19.80 20.34 -3.16
CA THR A 77 19.75 19.59 -1.90
C THR A 77 18.69 20.21 -1.03
N VAL A 78 17.84 19.39 -0.44
CA VAL A 78 16.82 19.79 0.53
C VAL A 78 17.48 19.86 1.89
N ASP A 79 17.51 21.05 2.48
CA ASP A 79 18.06 21.27 3.83
C ASP A 79 17.00 21.06 4.93
N ILE A 80 15.72 21.28 4.60
CA ILE A 80 14.57 21.12 5.49
C ILE A 80 13.39 20.53 4.71
N PHE A 81 12.74 19.50 5.23
CA PHE A 81 11.46 19.02 4.73
C PHE A 81 10.32 19.70 5.49
N VAL A 82 9.32 20.22 4.76
CA VAL A 82 8.04 20.63 5.34
C VAL A 82 7.09 19.44 5.22
N ILE A 83 6.60 18.97 6.37
CA ILE A 83 5.74 17.79 6.50
C ILE A 83 4.42 18.27 7.10
N VAL A 84 3.31 17.70 6.65
CA VAL A 84 2.01 17.91 7.29
C VAL A 84 1.76 16.72 8.21
N ASP A 85 1.51 17.00 9.48
CA ASP A 85 1.06 16.01 10.44
C ASP A 85 -0.35 15.54 10.05
N LEU A 86 -0.53 14.22 9.98
CA LEU A 86 -1.75 13.63 9.42
C LEU A 86 -2.93 13.64 10.41
N ASP A 87 -2.64 13.69 11.72
CA ASP A 87 -3.64 13.68 12.78
C ASP A 87 -4.21 15.07 13.02
N THR A 88 -3.33 16.07 12.99
CA THR A 88 -3.66 17.46 13.30
C THR A 88 -3.91 18.31 12.05
N GLY A 89 -3.32 17.92 10.92
CA GLY A 89 -3.25 18.74 9.70
C GLY A 89 -2.26 19.90 9.80
N ASP A 90 -1.56 20.04 10.94
CA ASP A 90 -0.61 21.13 11.16
C ASP A 90 0.73 20.81 10.47
N PRO A 91 1.34 21.81 9.80
CA PRO A 91 2.66 21.62 9.22
C PRO A 91 3.76 21.70 10.29
N PHE A 92 4.79 20.89 10.11
CA PHE A 92 6.04 20.95 10.85
C PHE A 92 7.22 20.75 9.90
N THR A 93 8.42 21.06 10.38
CA THR A 93 9.66 20.93 9.63
C THR A 93 10.53 19.82 10.19
N ARG A 94 11.18 19.05 9.31
CA ARG A 94 12.10 17.97 9.68
C ARG A 94 13.43 18.08 8.92
N PRO A 95 14.58 18.18 9.60
CA PRO A 95 15.87 18.09 8.95
C PRO A 95 16.13 16.70 8.33
N PRO A 96 16.88 16.60 7.22
CA PRO A 96 17.19 15.31 6.61
C PRO A 96 18.00 14.38 7.51
N GLY A 97 17.51 13.15 7.67
CA GLY A 97 18.21 12.08 8.40
C GLY A 97 18.05 12.13 9.91
N THR A 98 17.05 12.85 10.41
CA THR A 98 16.61 12.80 11.81
C THR A 98 15.37 11.89 11.92
N ASP A 99 15.17 11.32 13.11
CA ASP A 99 13.99 10.51 13.45
C ASP A 99 12.83 11.34 14.04
N GLY A 100 12.94 12.67 13.96
CA GLY A 100 11.94 13.63 14.47
C GLY A 100 12.36 14.43 15.71
N ASP A 101 13.49 14.08 16.35
CA ASP A 101 13.97 14.78 17.56
C ASP A 101 14.26 16.27 17.35
N ASP A 102 14.52 16.67 16.11
CA ASP A 102 14.83 18.05 15.71
C ASP A 102 13.65 18.76 15.03
N ASP A 103 12.46 18.16 15.05
CA ASP A 103 11.29 18.73 14.39
C ASP A 103 10.92 20.10 15.00
N GLN A 104 10.56 21.05 14.14
CA GLN A 104 10.09 22.37 14.56
C GLN A 104 8.67 22.63 14.02
N PRO A 105 7.76 23.26 14.80
CA PRO A 105 6.46 23.68 14.29
C PRO A 105 6.59 24.65 13.09
N GLY A 106 5.66 24.57 12.13
CA GLY A 106 5.55 25.54 11.03
C GLY A 106 5.65 24.94 9.62
N ASP A 107 5.22 25.71 8.63
CA ASP A 107 5.21 25.39 7.19
C ASP A 107 6.50 25.76 6.46
N GLY A 108 7.58 26.01 7.22
CA GLY A 108 8.84 26.47 6.65
C GLY A 108 8.84 27.93 6.22
N THR A 109 7.84 28.76 6.56
CA THR A 109 7.89 30.22 6.29
C THR A 109 8.69 31.02 7.32
N ASP A 110 9.14 30.39 8.42
CA ASP A 110 10.01 31.03 9.43
C ASP A 110 11.50 31.09 9.00
N VAL A 111 11.81 30.65 7.78
CA VAL A 111 13.04 31.05 7.09
C VAL A 111 12.73 32.24 6.17
N ASP A 112 13.38 33.37 6.45
CA ASP A 112 13.27 34.67 5.79
C ASP A 112 12.73 34.63 4.32
N ASP A 113 11.60 35.32 4.12
CA ASP A 113 10.88 35.67 2.88
C ASP A 113 11.69 35.61 1.56
N ASP A 114 11.27 34.74 0.62
CA ASP A 114 11.09 35.00 -0.84
C ASP A 114 11.08 33.68 -1.68
N ASP A 115 9.99 32.88 -1.72
CA ASP A 115 9.66 32.02 -2.89
C ASP A 115 8.20 31.49 -2.89
N PRO A 116 7.40 31.67 -3.96
CA PRO A 116 6.03 31.14 -4.05
C PRO A 116 5.93 29.84 -4.85
N ASP A 117 5.92 28.68 -4.18
CA ASP A 117 5.11 27.51 -4.60
C ASP A 117 4.94 26.48 -3.47
N VAL A 118 3.98 26.71 -2.57
CA VAL A 118 3.55 25.70 -1.60
C VAL A 118 2.52 24.79 -2.27
N THR A 119 2.96 23.59 -2.66
CA THR A 119 2.03 22.53 -3.08
C THR A 119 1.48 21.83 -1.83
N LEU A 120 0.21 22.12 -1.49
CA LEU A 120 -0.49 21.45 -0.39
C LEU A 120 -0.62 19.94 -0.65
N PRO A 121 -0.43 19.07 0.38
CA PRO A 121 -0.62 17.64 0.22
C PRO A 121 -2.11 17.26 0.17
N PRO A 122 -2.45 16.12 -0.46
CA PRO A 122 -3.79 15.54 -0.46
C PRO A 122 -4.10 14.77 0.83
N VAL A 123 -5.41 14.60 1.10
CA VAL A 123 -6.02 13.89 2.23
C VAL A 123 -5.50 12.45 2.37
N THR A 124 -5.42 12.00 3.63
CA THR A 124 -4.69 10.84 4.18
C THR A 124 -5.21 9.46 3.75
N THR A 125 -4.27 8.50 3.66
CA THR A 125 -4.44 7.07 3.36
C THR A 125 -3.96 6.20 4.53
N PRO A 126 -4.40 4.93 4.60
CA PRO A 126 -3.97 3.94 5.61
C PRO A 126 -2.46 3.86 5.87
N PRO A 127 -2.04 3.52 7.09
CA PRO A 127 -0.68 3.10 7.36
C PRO A 127 -0.37 1.80 6.60
N ASP A 128 0.75 1.82 5.87
CA ASP A 128 1.24 0.71 5.04
C ASP A 128 2.03 -0.26 5.93
N THR A 129 1.44 -1.42 6.24
CA THR A 129 1.99 -2.44 7.14
C THR A 129 2.39 -3.68 6.34
N GLN A 130 3.31 -4.49 6.86
CA GLN A 130 3.94 -5.58 6.11
C GLN A 130 3.15 -6.90 6.30
N PRO A 131 2.74 -7.64 5.25
CA PRO A 131 2.40 -9.05 5.39
C PRO A 131 3.69 -9.89 5.66
N PRO A 132 3.57 -11.09 6.24
CA PRO A 132 4.72 -11.95 6.48
C PRO A 132 5.38 -12.42 5.16
N ASP A 133 6.50 -11.78 4.78
CA ASP A 133 7.48 -12.18 3.75
C ASP A 133 7.16 -13.47 2.93
N ASP A 134 6.21 -13.42 1.99
CA ASP A 134 6.16 -14.35 0.85
C ASP A 134 5.69 -13.70 -0.47
N LEU A 135 6.19 -12.50 -0.78
CA LEU A 135 6.16 -11.98 -2.16
C LEU A 135 7.20 -12.68 -3.06
N SER A 136 7.47 -13.97 -2.86
CA SER A 136 8.41 -14.74 -3.70
C SER A 136 7.97 -14.78 -5.17
N GLY A 137 6.70 -14.47 -5.46
CA GLY A 137 6.12 -14.57 -6.80
C GLY A 137 6.17 -16.01 -7.33
N GLU A 138 6.36 -16.98 -6.43
CA GLU A 138 6.26 -18.41 -6.69
C GLU A 138 4.79 -18.87 -6.64
N ASN A 139 3.96 -18.15 -5.89
CA ASN A 139 2.54 -18.45 -5.73
C ASN A 139 1.75 -18.11 -7.00
N ASP A 140 0.75 -18.95 -7.29
CA ASP A 140 -0.21 -18.73 -8.36
C ASP A 140 -1.11 -17.53 -8.03
N VAL A 141 -1.45 -17.34 -6.76
CA VAL A 141 -2.25 -16.24 -6.23
C VAL A 141 -1.64 -15.77 -4.90
N ASP A 142 -1.49 -14.46 -4.75
CA ASP A 142 -1.12 -13.79 -3.50
C ASP A 142 -2.14 -12.69 -3.21
N VAL A 143 -2.69 -12.67 -2.00
CA VAL A 143 -3.63 -11.65 -1.51
C VAL A 143 -3.11 -11.13 -0.20
N ILE A 144 -2.90 -9.83 -0.11
CA ILE A 144 -2.32 -9.15 1.04
C ILE A 144 -3.31 -8.14 1.55
N LEU A 145 -3.66 -8.24 2.83
CA LEU A 145 -4.42 -7.26 3.59
C LEU A 145 -3.51 -6.65 4.65
N THR A 146 -3.49 -5.33 4.72
CA THR A 146 -2.72 -4.57 5.70
C THR A 146 -3.58 -3.47 6.29
N TRP A 147 -3.45 -3.25 7.60
CA TRP A 147 -4.17 -2.20 8.32
C TRP A 147 -3.40 -1.77 9.55
N GLY A 148 -3.84 -0.67 10.17
CA GLY A 148 -3.33 -0.27 11.48
C GLY A 148 -4.45 0.21 12.37
N GLY A 149 -4.10 0.45 13.62
CA GLY A 149 -5.07 0.75 14.68
C GLY A 149 -5.52 -0.52 15.40
N ASN A 150 -6.60 -0.41 16.17
CA ASN A 150 -7.03 -1.45 17.10
C ASN A 150 -8.19 -2.32 16.57
N ASP A 151 -8.62 -2.10 15.32
CA ASP A 151 -9.69 -2.88 14.70
C ASP A 151 -9.21 -4.28 14.30
N ASP A 152 -10.13 -5.23 14.42
CA ASP A 152 -10.04 -6.62 14.02
C ASP A 152 -10.53 -6.75 12.57
N LEU A 153 -9.59 -6.68 11.62
CA LEU A 153 -9.89 -6.85 10.19
C LEU A 153 -9.50 -8.24 9.71
N ASP A 154 -10.44 -8.89 9.03
CA ASP A 154 -10.27 -10.24 8.49
C ASP A 154 -10.26 -10.24 6.96
N LEU A 155 -9.36 -11.01 6.37
CA LEU A 155 -9.30 -11.31 4.96
C LEU A 155 -10.22 -12.48 4.59
N HIS A 156 -11.08 -12.26 3.60
CA HIS A 156 -11.94 -13.29 3.03
C HIS A 156 -11.65 -13.48 1.54
N VAL A 157 -11.39 -14.73 1.14
CA VAL A 157 -11.24 -15.11 -0.27
C VAL A 157 -12.17 -16.28 -0.60
N ILE A 158 -13.05 -16.09 -1.59
CA ILE A 158 -13.98 -17.12 -2.07
C ILE A 158 -13.44 -17.69 -3.38
N GLU A 159 -13.21 -19.00 -3.41
CA GLU A 159 -12.76 -19.74 -4.58
C GLU A 159 -13.86 -19.91 -5.64
N PRO A 160 -13.52 -20.28 -6.89
CA PRO A 160 -14.51 -20.56 -7.93
C PRO A 160 -15.52 -21.66 -7.55
N SER A 161 -15.15 -22.55 -6.63
CA SER A 161 -16.00 -23.60 -6.08
C SER A 161 -17.09 -23.06 -5.12
N GLY A 162 -16.91 -21.84 -4.61
CA GLY A 162 -17.67 -21.26 -3.50
C GLY A 162 -17.12 -21.60 -2.12
N GLU A 163 -16.00 -22.33 -2.03
CA GLU A 163 -15.27 -22.52 -0.76
C GLU A 163 -14.61 -21.22 -0.33
N GLU A 164 -14.67 -20.91 0.97
CA GLU A 164 -14.18 -19.66 1.53
C GLU A 164 -12.95 -19.92 2.39
N LEU A 165 -11.90 -19.14 2.14
CA LEU A 165 -10.71 -19.00 2.97
C LEU A 165 -10.88 -17.75 3.85
N SER A 166 -10.75 -17.92 5.16
CA SER A 166 -10.74 -16.87 6.20
C SER A 166 -10.08 -17.41 7.46
N PHE A 167 -9.90 -16.62 8.52
CA PHE A 167 -9.34 -17.10 9.79
C PHE A 167 -10.10 -18.32 10.35
N SER A 168 -11.42 -18.39 10.13
CA SER A 168 -12.29 -19.48 10.58
C SER A 168 -12.12 -20.76 9.76
N SER A 169 -11.57 -20.65 8.54
CA SER A 169 -11.24 -21.74 7.63
C SER A 169 -9.92 -21.41 6.92
N PRO A 170 -8.76 -21.51 7.62
CA PRO A 170 -7.48 -20.94 7.16
C PRO A 170 -6.78 -21.78 6.09
N THR A 171 -7.44 -22.85 5.62
CA THR A 171 -7.00 -23.65 4.47
C THR A 171 -8.20 -24.13 3.66
N THR A 172 -8.09 -24.17 2.32
CA THR A 172 -9.13 -24.71 1.43
C THR A 172 -8.74 -26.05 0.81
N SER A 173 -9.72 -26.73 0.18
CA SER A 173 -9.49 -28.00 -0.53
C SER A 173 -8.59 -27.89 -1.76
N THR A 174 -8.43 -26.70 -2.35
CA THR A 174 -7.54 -26.46 -3.50
C THR A 174 -6.15 -25.95 -3.10
N GLY A 175 -5.90 -25.76 -1.81
CA GLY A 175 -4.57 -25.44 -1.28
C GLY A 175 -4.36 -23.98 -0.94
N GLY A 176 -5.43 -23.18 -0.89
CA GLY A 176 -5.40 -21.84 -0.32
C GLY A 176 -4.96 -21.93 1.14
N THR A 177 -4.08 -21.02 1.55
CA THR A 177 -3.53 -20.94 2.90
C THR A 177 -3.59 -19.50 3.38
N LEU A 178 -4.17 -19.27 4.56
CA LEU A 178 -4.10 -18.00 5.26
C LEU A 178 -2.92 -18.01 6.23
N VAL A 179 -2.10 -16.96 6.17
CA VAL A 179 -1.00 -16.64 7.08
C VAL A 179 -1.24 -15.29 7.73
N GLY A 180 -0.75 -15.11 8.94
CA GLY A 180 -1.19 -14.02 9.85
C GLY A 180 -2.12 -14.56 10.93
N GLY A 181 -3.08 -15.41 10.55
CA GLY A 181 -4.07 -15.96 11.48
C GLY A 181 -5.14 -14.92 11.81
N ASP A 182 -5.84 -15.12 12.92
CA ASP A 182 -6.82 -14.17 13.48
C ASP A 182 -6.06 -13.13 14.34
N ASP A 183 -5.77 -11.97 13.77
CA ASP A 183 -5.12 -10.86 14.49
C ASP A 183 -6.18 -9.96 15.12
N VAL A 184 -6.33 -10.06 16.44
CA VAL A 184 -7.28 -9.27 17.24
C VAL A 184 -6.49 -8.27 18.08
N PRO A 185 -6.28 -7.03 17.61
CA PRO A 185 -5.45 -6.06 18.31
C PRO A 185 -6.05 -5.67 19.67
N GLY A 186 -5.18 -5.30 20.61
CA GLY A 186 -5.62 -4.75 21.90
C GLY A 186 -6.04 -3.28 21.74
N CYS A 187 -6.88 -2.76 22.65
CA CYS A 187 -7.39 -1.38 22.54
C CYS A 187 -6.33 -0.27 22.56
N GLU A 188 -5.13 -0.55 23.06
CA GLU A 188 -4.00 0.38 23.07
C GLU A 188 -3.03 0.12 21.91
N ASP A 189 -3.31 -0.90 21.09
CA ASP A 189 -2.51 -1.23 19.91
C ASP A 189 -2.88 -0.27 18.78
N VAL A 190 -1.97 0.66 18.51
CA VAL A 190 -2.02 1.56 17.36
C VAL A 190 -1.08 1.09 16.25
N GLY A 191 -0.67 -0.18 16.37
CA GLY A 191 0.36 -0.80 15.58
C GLY A 191 -0.12 -1.20 14.20
N ALA A 192 0.69 -2.07 13.63
CA ALA A 192 0.67 -2.46 12.25
C ALA A 192 0.30 -3.94 12.14
N HIS A 193 -0.74 -4.25 11.38
CA HIS A 193 -1.36 -5.57 11.31
C HIS A 193 -1.46 -6.04 9.85
N GLY A 194 -1.58 -7.34 9.64
CA GLY A 194 -1.69 -7.86 8.28
C GLY A 194 -2.02 -9.34 8.20
N GLU A 195 -2.78 -9.67 7.16
CA GLU A 195 -3.12 -11.02 6.77
C GLU A 195 -2.72 -11.25 5.32
N GLU A 196 -2.37 -12.48 5.01
CA GLU A 196 -2.07 -12.89 3.65
C GLU A 196 -2.70 -14.24 3.34
N ALA A 197 -3.34 -14.31 2.17
CA ALA A 197 -3.85 -15.54 1.60
C ALA A 197 -3.08 -15.86 0.32
N PHE A 198 -2.58 -17.08 0.21
CA PHE A 198 -1.87 -17.51 -1.00
C PHE A 198 -2.27 -18.91 -1.45
N TRP A 199 -2.08 -19.15 -2.75
CA TRP A 199 -2.09 -20.47 -3.37
C TRP A 199 -0.74 -20.66 -4.04
N GLY A 200 0.02 -21.66 -3.59
CA GLY A 200 1.33 -21.97 -4.13
C GLY A 200 1.31 -22.49 -5.57
N PRO A 201 2.49 -22.78 -6.14
CA PRO A 201 2.60 -23.18 -7.54
C PRO A 201 1.70 -24.38 -7.90
N SER A 202 0.88 -24.21 -8.94
CA SER A 202 -0.10 -25.20 -9.43
C SER A 202 -1.17 -25.61 -8.41
N GLN A 203 -1.45 -24.79 -7.40
CA GLN A 203 -2.52 -25.01 -6.44
C GLN A 203 -3.79 -24.23 -6.81
N ALA A 204 -3.67 -23.01 -7.35
CA ALA A 204 -4.84 -22.21 -7.68
C ALA A 204 -5.62 -22.86 -8.84
N VAL A 205 -6.92 -23.06 -8.63
CA VAL A 205 -7.79 -23.60 -9.68
C VAL A 205 -8.21 -22.49 -10.64
N PRO A 206 -8.29 -22.74 -11.96
CA PRO A 206 -8.76 -21.72 -12.89
C PRO A 206 -10.20 -21.29 -12.62
N GLY A 207 -10.46 -19.99 -12.67
CA GLY A 207 -11.79 -19.42 -12.53
C GLY A 207 -11.81 -18.07 -11.80
N THR A 208 -13.02 -17.61 -11.51
CA THR A 208 -13.28 -16.35 -10.82
C THR A 208 -13.18 -16.54 -9.31
N TYR A 209 -12.28 -15.80 -8.68
CA TYR A 209 -12.19 -15.65 -7.24
C TYR A 209 -12.84 -14.33 -6.82
N GLN A 210 -13.33 -14.28 -5.58
CA GLN A 210 -13.82 -13.06 -4.96
C GLN A 210 -13.02 -12.78 -3.69
N VAL A 211 -12.75 -11.50 -3.41
CA VAL A 211 -12.03 -11.10 -2.20
C VAL A 211 -12.69 -9.87 -1.59
N PHE A 212 -12.75 -9.83 -0.26
CA PHE A 212 -13.21 -8.68 0.51
C PHE A 212 -12.57 -8.69 1.91
N VAL A 213 -12.63 -7.55 2.58
CA VAL A 213 -12.20 -7.35 3.96
C VAL A 213 -13.43 -7.16 4.83
N ARG A 214 -13.45 -7.74 6.03
CA ARG A 214 -14.48 -7.48 7.04
C ARG A 214 -13.86 -6.88 8.28
N ASN A 215 -14.45 -5.83 8.83
CA ASN A 215 -14.16 -5.38 10.19
C ASN A 215 -15.09 -6.11 11.16
N PHE A 216 -14.55 -7.05 11.94
CA PHE A 216 -15.33 -7.84 12.90
C PHE A 216 -15.62 -7.08 14.19
N GLY A 217 -14.76 -6.14 14.55
CA GLY A 217 -14.96 -5.30 15.71
C GLY A 217 -13.75 -4.43 16.01
N ALA A 218 -13.94 -3.49 16.93
CA ALA A 218 -12.87 -2.65 17.44
C ALA A 218 -13.15 -2.28 18.88
N CYS A 219 -12.16 -1.64 19.52
CA CYS A 219 -12.35 -1.08 20.86
C CYS A 219 -13.05 0.29 20.85
N ASP A 220 -13.07 0.95 19.70
CA ASP A 220 -13.72 2.23 19.45
C ASP A 220 -14.53 2.20 18.14
N ASP A 221 -15.04 3.35 17.71
CA ASP A 221 -15.87 3.51 16.51
C ASP A 221 -15.15 4.37 15.45
N ASP A 222 -13.82 4.54 15.54
CA ASP A 222 -13.07 5.46 14.67
C ASP A 222 -12.81 4.86 13.27
N GLY A 223 -12.82 3.52 13.19
CA GLY A 223 -12.69 2.73 11.97
C GLY A 223 -11.24 2.58 11.49
N ALA A 224 -10.91 1.40 10.96
CA ALA A 224 -9.58 1.11 10.45
C ALA A 224 -9.42 1.46 8.98
N ASN A 225 -8.30 2.12 8.69
CA ASN A 225 -7.83 2.26 7.34
C ASN A 225 -7.18 0.95 6.88
N TYR A 226 -7.50 0.46 5.67
CA TYR A 226 -6.93 -0.78 5.12
C TYR A 226 -6.39 -0.61 3.70
N ASP A 227 -5.44 -1.47 3.34
CA ASP A 227 -4.93 -1.68 1.98
C ASP A 227 -4.99 -3.17 1.62
N LEU A 228 -5.72 -3.48 0.53
CA LEU A 228 -5.90 -4.83 0.00
C LEU A 228 -5.25 -4.91 -1.38
N GLN A 229 -4.37 -5.89 -1.59
CA GLN A 229 -3.70 -6.13 -2.86
C GLN A 229 -3.86 -7.58 -3.30
N VAL A 230 -4.13 -7.79 -4.59
CA VAL A 230 -4.24 -9.12 -5.22
C VAL A 230 -3.25 -9.22 -6.36
N SER A 231 -2.45 -10.27 -6.35
CA SER A 231 -1.56 -10.66 -7.44
C SER A 231 -1.85 -12.08 -7.91
N VAL A 232 -1.68 -12.32 -9.21
CA VAL A 232 -1.81 -13.63 -9.84
C VAL A 232 -0.56 -13.87 -10.68
N ASN A 233 0.14 -14.99 -10.45
CA ASN A 233 1.43 -15.31 -11.07
C ASN A 233 2.50 -14.19 -10.88
N GLY A 234 2.46 -13.50 -9.74
CA GLY A 234 3.29 -12.35 -9.42
C GLY A 234 2.97 -11.07 -10.22
N GLU A 235 1.86 -11.02 -10.97
CA GLU A 235 1.34 -9.79 -11.57
C GLU A 235 0.19 -9.24 -10.71
N PHE A 236 0.30 -7.99 -10.28
CA PHE A 236 -0.78 -7.31 -9.57
C PHE A 236 -2.02 -7.15 -10.47
N ILE A 237 -3.16 -7.66 -10.00
CA ILE A 237 -4.42 -7.71 -10.76
C ILE A 237 -5.40 -6.64 -10.29
N THR A 238 -5.63 -6.56 -8.98
CA THR A 238 -6.60 -5.64 -8.39
C THR A 238 -6.27 -5.36 -6.93
N GLY A 239 -6.87 -4.32 -6.36
CA GLY A 239 -6.78 -3.99 -4.95
C GLY A 239 -7.83 -2.97 -4.58
N ASP A 240 -8.02 -2.76 -3.28
CA ASP A 240 -8.90 -1.73 -2.73
C ASP A 240 -8.23 -1.07 -1.53
N THR A 241 -8.57 0.18 -1.27
CA THR A 241 -8.16 0.90 -0.06
C THR A 241 -9.34 1.69 0.47
N GLY A 242 -9.41 1.84 1.79
CA GLY A 242 -10.52 2.58 2.39
C GLY A 242 -10.47 2.61 3.91
N VAL A 243 -11.59 3.00 4.49
CA VAL A 243 -11.85 2.94 5.94
C VAL A 243 -13.03 2.01 6.15
N LEU A 244 -12.92 1.07 7.08
CA LEU A 244 -14.01 0.18 7.49
C LEU A 244 -14.35 0.43 8.95
N PHE A 245 -15.62 0.66 9.22
CA PHE A 245 -16.13 0.74 10.59
C PHE A 245 -16.52 -0.65 11.11
N PRO A 246 -16.58 -0.83 12.43
CA PRO A 246 -16.99 -2.11 13.04
C PRO A 246 -18.29 -2.67 12.45
N GLY A 247 -18.22 -3.91 11.96
CA GLY A 247 -19.34 -4.63 11.34
C GLY A 247 -19.56 -4.34 9.84
N GLU A 248 -18.67 -3.58 9.20
CA GLU A 248 -18.72 -3.32 7.76
C GLU A 248 -17.83 -4.28 6.95
N ASP A 249 -18.25 -4.49 5.69
CA ASP A 249 -17.48 -5.19 4.68
C ASP A 249 -16.99 -4.19 3.62
N SER A 250 -15.79 -4.42 3.08
CA SER A 250 -15.33 -3.70 1.89
C SER A 250 -16.19 -4.03 0.67
N ALA A 251 -15.98 -3.29 -0.42
CA ALA A 251 -16.47 -3.74 -1.71
C ALA A 251 -15.84 -5.09 -2.06
N THR A 252 -16.65 -6.02 -2.57
CA THR A 252 -16.12 -7.30 -3.08
C THR A 252 -15.43 -7.07 -4.41
N LEU A 253 -14.13 -7.38 -4.47
CA LEU A 253 -13.37 -7.43 -5.71
C LEU A 253 -13.50 -8.83 -6.33
N SER A 254 -13.34 -8.92 -7.65
CA SER A 254 -13.26 -10.20 -8.35
C SER A 254 -12.04 -10.22 -9.26
N PHE A 255 -11.36 -11.36 -9.31
CA PHE A 255 -10.19 -11.58 -10.16
C PHE A 255 -10.23 -12.97 -10.78
N GLU A 256 -9.49 -13.14 -11.88
CA GLU A 256 -9.47 -14.38 -12.66
C GLU A 256 -8.12 -15.08 -12.53
N VAL A 257 -8.15 -16.38 -12.23
CA VAL A 257 -6.99 -17.27 -12.38
C VAL A 257 -7.10 -17.97 -13.73
N PRO A 258 -6.12 -17.80 -14.64
CA PRO A 258 -6.14 -18.43 -15.96
C PRO A 258 -5.90 -19.94 -15.86
N GLY A 259 -6.38 -20.70 -16.86
CA GLY A 259 -6.15 -22.14 -17.01
C GLY A 259 -5.13 -22.51 -18.06
#